data_AF-A0A2W5N8E3-F1
#
_entry.id   AF-A0A2W5N8E3-F1
#
_cell.length_a   1.000
_cell.length_b   1.000
_cell.length_c   1.000
_cell.angle_alpha   90.00
_cell.angle_beta   90.00
_cell.angle_gamma   90.00
#
_symmetry.space_group_name_H-M   'P 1'
#
loop_
_entity.id
_entity.type
_entity.pdbx_description
1 polymer ?
#
loop_
_entity_poly.entity_id
_entity_poly.type
_entity_poly.pdbx_seq_one_letter_code
_entity_poly.pdbx_strand_id
1 'polypeptide(L)'
;MIKTETATIGGREWQVTTFTGLKSIRVFHAVMAAVGTPLAELLNSLAKAKAARKSFADSDLDLSKVVGMILDANRQPADIERLLFTVLQNTVVDRKAMSATVFDEVFSGSEIVHLYAVVKFVLEANYGDFFVMAASFMSERAPQNPEAEPEAPAA
;
A
#
# COMPACT_ATOMS: atom_id res chain seq x y z
N MET A 1 15.38 -7.32 9.66
CA MET A 1 16.29 -6.16 9.62
C MET A 1 15.43 -4.91 9.73
N ILE A 2 15.75 -3.96 10.61
CA ILE A 2 15.03 -2.68 10.66
C ILE A 2 15.58 -1.82 9.52
N LYS A 3 14.71 -1.30 8.67
CA LYS A 3 15.07 -0.41 7.55
C LYS A 3 14.39 0.94 7.77
N THR A 4 15.10 2.01 7.43
CA THR A 4 14.52 3.34 7.33
C THR A 4 14.59 3.78 5.88
N GLU A 5 13.45 4.19 5.33
CA GLU A 5 13.36 4.73 3.99
C GLU A 5 13.06 6.22 4.05
N THR A 6 13.51 6.95 3.03
CA THR A 6 13.33 8.40 2.96
C THR A 6 12.74 8.78 1.61
N ALA A 7 11.83 9.75 1.60
CA ALA A 7 11.21 10.27 0.38
C ALA A 7 10.92 11.77 0.51
N THR A 8 10.84 12.46 -0.62
CA THR A 8 10.38 13.86 -0.67
C THR A 8 8.97 13.90 -1.23
N ILE A 9 8.01 14.41 -0.45
CA ILE A 9 6.59 14.46 -0.80
C ILE A 9 6.06 15.84 -0.41
N GLY A 10 5.45 16.55 -1.37
CA GLY A 10 4.94 17.92 -1.13
C GLY A 10 6.03 18.92 -0.73
N GLY A 11 7.28 18.71 -1.18
CA GLY A 11 8.42 19.55 -0.79
C GLY A 11 8.96 19.31 0.63
N ARG A 12 8.43 18.32 1.36
CA ARG A 12 8.88 17.95 2.71
C ARG A 12 9.68 16.65 2.70
N GLU A 13 10.60 16.51 3.65
CA GLU A 13 11.40 15.29 3.82
C GLU A 13 10.68 14.32 4.76
N TRP A 14 10.36 13.13 4.26
CA TRP A 14 9.70 12.07 4.99
C TRP A 14 10.65 10.92 5.24
N GLN A 15 10.63 10.37 6.46
CA GLN A 15 11.38 9.18 6.83
C GLN A 15 10.45 8.17 7.49
N VAL A 16 10.52 6.91 7.08
CA VAL A 16 9.69 5.82 7.62
C VAL A 16 10.58 4.71 8.09
N THR A 17 10.45 4.35 9.36
CA THR A 17 11.14 3.17 9.91
C THR A 17 10.20 1.99 9.96
N THR A 18 10.61 0.87 9.34
CA THR A 18 9.79 -0.33 9.23
C THR A 18 9.34 -0.87 10.58
N PHE A 19 8.08 -1.30 10.69
CA PHE A 19 7.54 -1.99 11.85
C PHE A 19 8.21 -3.35 12.04
N THR A 20 8.47 -3.71 13.29
CA THR A 20 9.08 -4.99 13.65
C THR A 20 8.07 -5.96 14.24
N GLY A 21 8.19 -7.24 13.90
CA GLY A 21 7.51 -8.36 14.56
C GLY A 21 6.00 -8.17 14.69
N LEU A 22 5.47 -8.34 15.91
CA LEU A 22 4.04 -8.26 16.21
C LEU A 22 3.40 -6.93 15.81
N LYS A 23 4.15 -5.83 15.88
CA LYS A 23 3.62 -4.51 15.50
C LYS A 23 3.29 -4.46 14.01
N SER A 24 4.16 -5.00 13.16
CA SER A 24 3.96 -5.07 11.72
C SER A 24 2.70 -5.88 11.37
N ILE A 25 2.47 -7.01 12.05
CA ILE A 25 1.28 -7.85 11.85
C ILE A 25 0.00 -7.10 12.25
N ARG A 26 0.01 -6.39 13.39
CA ARG A 26 -1.17 -5.62 13.85
C ARG A 26 -1.54 -4.49 12.91
N VAL A 27 -0.54 -3.73 12.44
CA VAL A 27 -0.75 -2.65 11.47
C VAL A 27 -1.27 -3.22 10.16
N PHE A 28 -0.66 -4.29 9.66
CA PHE A 28 -1.12 -4.98 8.45
C PHE A 28 -2.58 -5.42 8.57
N HIS A 29 -2.93 -6.09 9.66
CA HIS A 29 -4.32 -6.51 9.91
C HIS A 29 -5.28 -5.32 10.01
N ALA A 30 -4.88 -4.22 10.65
CA ALA A 30 -5.70 -3.01 10.75
C ALA A 30 -5.96 -2.38 9.38
N VAL A 31 -4.93 -2.32 8.53
CA VAL A 31 -5.03 -1.86 7.13
C VAL A 31 -5.97 -2.78 6.34
N MET A 32 -5.75 -4.10 6.41
CA MET A 32 -6.59 -5.07 5.69
C MET A 32 -8.06 -5.02 6.13
N ALA A 33 -8.31 -4.89 7.43
CA ALA A 33 -9.66 -4.74 7.97
C ALA A 33 -10.33 -3.43 7.51
N ALA A 34 -9.55 -2.37 7.25
CA ALA A 34 -10.05 -1.09 6.78
C ALA A 34 -10.47 -1.12 5.31
N VAL A 35 -9.71 -1.83 4.49
CA VAL A 35 -9.94 -1.90 3.05
C VAL A 35 -11.19 -2.72 2.71
N GLY A 36 -11.59 -3.67 3.55
CA GLY A 36 -12.89 -4.36 3.47
C GLY A 36 -13.10 -5.28 2.26
N THR A 37 -12.35 -5.10 1.17
CA THR A 37 -12.33 -5.99 0.01
C THR A 37 -11.56 -7.27 0.33
N PRO A 38 -11.88 -8.41 -0.32
CA PRO A 38 -11.12 -9.62 -0.16
C PRO A 38 -9.66 -9.34 -0.54
N LEU A 39 -8.71 -9.65 0.34
CA LEU A 39 -7.27 -9.58 0.10
C LEU A 39 -6.89 -10.15 -1.29
N ALA A 40 -7.63 -11.17 -1.76
CA ALA A 40 -7.48 -11.76 -3.08
C ALA A 40 -7.68 -10.77 -4.25
N GLU A 41 -8.63 -9.84 -4.19
CA GLU A 41 -8.85 -8.84 -5.25
C GLU A 41 -7.73 -7.82 -5.31
N LEU A 42 -7.28 -7.36 -4.14
CA LEU A 42 -6.11 -6.49 -4.02
C LEU A 42 -4.85 -7.18 -4.53
N LEU A 43 -4.59 -8.41 -4.09
CA LEU A 43 -3.44 -9.18 -4.56
C LEU A 43 -3.52 -9.48 -6.06
N ASN A 44 -4.72 -9.70 -6.61
CA ASN A 44 -4.92 -9.87 -8.05
C ASN A 44 -4.66 -8.58 -8.84
N SER A 45 -5.05 -7.41 -8.32
CA SER A 45 -4.70 -6.13 -8.97
C SER A 45 -3.19 -5.89 -8.93
N LEU A 46 -2.55 -6.26 -7.81
CA LEU A 46 -1.10 -6.18 -7.66
C LEU A 46 -0.34 -7.15 -8.59
N ALA A 47 -0.83 -8.38 -8.72
CA ALA A 47 -0.32 -9.39 -9.66
C ALA A 47 -0.43 -8.94 -11.12
N LYS A 48 -1.57 -8.39 -11.52
CA LYS A 48 -1.79 -7.89 -12.89
C LYS A 48 -0.85 -6.75 -13.26
N ALA A 49 -0.55 -5.84 -12.32
CA ALA A 49 0.41 -4.76 -12.57
C ALA A 49 1.85 -5.28 -12.72
N LYS A 50 2.24 -6.29 -11.93
CA LYS A 50 3.56 -6.94 -12.04
C LYS A 50 3.72 -7.67 -13.38
N ALA A 51 2.67 -8.36 -13.85
CA ALA A 51 2.67 -9.03 -15.15
C ALA A 51 2.88 -8.05 -16.32
N ALA A 52 2.48 -6.79 -16.16
CA ALA A 52 2.70 -5.74 -17.15
C ALA A 52 4.13 -5.18 -17.20
N ARG A 53 5.09 -5.71 -16.41
CA ARG A 53 6.51 -5.30 -16.37
C ARG A 53 6.75 -3.79 -16.22
N LYS A 54 5.81 -3.05 -15.65
CA LYS A 54 6.11 -1.69 -15.18
C LYS A 54 7.00 -1.81 -13.94
N SER A 55 8.04 -0.98 -13.86
CA SER A 55 8.80 -0.74 -12.63
C SER A 55 7.82 -0.54 -11.47
N PHE A 56 8.04 -1.08 -10.27
CA PHE A 56 7.14 -0.82 -9.13
C PHE A 56 7.00 0.68 -8.81
N ALA A 57 7.97 1.50 -9.22
CA ALA A 57 7.89 2.95 -9.15
C ALA A 57 7.01 3.59 -10.26
N ASP A 58 6.90 2.94 -11.43
CA ASP A 58 6.00 3.33 -12.55
C ASP A 58 4.66 2.60 -12.53
N SER A 59 4.55 1.60 -11.67
CA SER A 59 3.30 0.95 -11.35
C SER A 59 2.57 1.91 -10.44
N ASP A 60 1.65 2.69 -11.01
CA ASP A 60 0.48 3.23 -10.31
C ASP A 60 -0.38 2.05 -9.79
N LEU A 61 0.25 1.23 -8.97
CA LEU A 61 -0.32 0.11 -8.31
C LEU A 61 -1.36 0.63 -7.34
N ASP A 62 -2.49 -0.07 -7.32
CA ASP A 62 -3.74 0.23 -6.62
C ASP A 62 -3.63 0.36 -5.08
N LEU A 63 -2.43 0.58 -4.53
CA LEU A 63 -2.18 1.18 -3.22
C LEU A 63 -2.89 2.53 -3.08
N SER A 64 -2.74 3.42 -4.06
CA SER A 64 -3.86 3.66 -4.96
C SER A 64 -5.29 3.76 -4.33
N LYS A 65 -6.09 2.79 -4.73
CA LYS A 65 -7.41 2.49 -4.20
C LYS A 65 -7.42 1.98 -2.77
N VAL A 66 -6.35 1.35 -2.25
CA VAL A 66 -6.28 0.93 -0.83
C VAL A 66 -6.36 2.13 0.09
N VAL A 67 -5.58 3.18 -0.20
CA VAL A 67 -5.59 4.42 0.57
C VAL A 67 -6.92 5.16 0.36
N GLY A 68 -7.44 5.16 -0.88
CA GLY A 68 -8.81 5.64 -1.15
C GLY A 68 -9.86 4.94 -0.30
N MET A 69 -9.86 3.61 -0.28
CA MET A 69 -10.78 2.79 0.53
C MET A 69 -10.58 2.98 2.04
N ILE A 70 -9.35 3.21 2.51
CA ILE A 70 -9.09 3.54 3.92
C ILE A 70 -9.76 4.86 4.30
N LEU A 71 -9.74 5.85 3.40
CA LEU A 71 -10.33 7.17 3.61
C LEU A 71 -11.85 7.19 3.34
N ASP A 72 -12.32 6.37 2.40
CA ASP A 72 -13.73 6.25 1.98
C ASP A 72 -14.50 5.18 2.77
N ALA A 73 -13.83 4.40 3.61
CA ALA A 73 -14.49 3.38 4.42
C ALA A 73 -15.59 4.06 5.26
N ASN A 74 -16.82 3.54 5.17
CA ASN A 74 -17.98 3.91 5.98
C ASN A 74 -17.75 3.61 7.48
N ARG A 75 -16.77 4.28 8.06
CA ARG A 75 -16.29 4.15 9.44
C ARG A 75 -16.58 5.47 10.15
N GLN A 76 -16.67 5.39 11.48
CA GLN A 76 -16.73 6.62 12.27
C GLN A 76 -15.43 7.40 12.08
N PRO A 77 -15.46 8.74 12.04
CA PRO A 77 -14.25 9.57 11.88
C PRO A 77 -13.12 9.19 12.85
N ALA A 78 -13.45 8.82 14.08
CA ALA A 78 -12.51 8.35 15.10
C ALA A 78 -11.75 7.06 14.71
N ASP A 79 -12.36 6.16 13.94
CA ASP A 79 -11.70 4.94 13.47
C ASP A 79 -10.71 5.22 12.35
N ILE A 80 -11.01 6.18 11.47
CA ILE A 80 -10.12 6.64 10.40
C ILE A 80 -8.89 7.32 11.03
N GLU A 81 -9.12 8.22 11.98
CA GLU A 81 -8.06 8.89 12.74
C GLU A 81 -7.13 7.87 13.42
N ARG A 82 -7.70 6.91 14.18
CA ARG A 82 -6.92 5.87 14.86
C ARG A 82 -6.10 5.03 13.88
N LEU A 83 -6.66 4.69 12.73
CA LEU A 83 -5.96 3.93 11.71
C LEU A 83 -4.81 4.73 11.10
N LEU A 84 -5.04 5.99 10.74
CA LEU A 84 -4.01 6.86 10.19
C LEU A 84 -2.84 7.01 11.17
N PHE A 85 -3.09 7.28 12.45
CA PHE A 85 -2.03 7.34 13.46
C PHE A 85 -1.32 6.01 13.67
N THR A 86 -2.02 4.88 13.53
CA THR A 86 -1.42 3.54 13.61
C THR A 86 -0.46 3.31 12.45
N VAL A 87 -0.85 3.71 11.23
CA VAL A 87 -0.03 3.56 10.02
C VAL A 87 1.16 4.51 10.08
N LEU A 88 0.96 5.77 10.45
CA LEU A 88 2.00 6.81 10.43
C LEU A 88 2.89 6.82 11.70
N GLN A 89 2.72 5.87 12.61
CA GLN A 89 3.34 5.92 13.94
C GLN A 89 4.89 5.93 13.92
N ASN A 90 5.50 5.34 12.90
CA ASN A 90 6.96 5.28 12.74
C ASN A 90 7.49 6.28 11.70
N THR A 91 6.71 7.32 11.42
CA THR A 91 7.02 8.33 10.40
C THR A 91 7.60 9.59 11.05
N VAL A 92 8.61 10.16 10.40
CA VAL A 92 9.22 11.45 10.73
C VAL A 92 9.10 12.36 9.51
N VAL A 93 8.70 13.61 9.73
CA VAL A 93 8.59 14.65 8.70
C VAL A 93 9.36 15.88 9.13
N ASP A 94 10.26 16.38 8.29
CA ASP A 94 11.10 17.56 8.59
C ASP A 94 11.79 17.44 9.97
N ARG A 95 12.28 16.23 10.29
CA ARG A 95 12.90 15.85 11.58
C ARG A 95 11.96 15.86 12.81
N LYS A 96 10.65 16.05 12.63
CA LYS A 96 9.63 15.94 13.67
C LYS A 96 8.97 14.56 13.61
N ALA A 97 8.90 13.87 14.75
CA ALA A 97 8.15 12.62 14.85
C ALA A 97 6.65 12.86 14.68
N MET A 98 5.95 11.96 14.00
CA MET A 98 4.52 12.07 13.79
C MET A 98 3.76 12.06 15.13
N SER A 99 2.91 13.06 15.33
CA SER A 99 2.02 13.25 16.48
C SER A 99 0.76 13.95 16.00
N ALA A 100 -0.28 14.07 16.84
CA ALA A 100 -1.51 14.76 16.45
C ALA A 100 -1.25 16.21 16.01
N THR A 101 -0.46 16.95 16.79
CA THR A 101 -0.10 18.34 16.46
C THR A 101 0.70 18.44 15.15
N VAL A 102 1.66 17.52 14.93
CA VAL A 102 2.45 17.51 13.68
C VAL A 102 1.58 17.11 12.49
N PHE A 103 0.65 16.17 12.69
CA PHE A 103 -0.30 15.76 11.66
C PHE A 103 -1.17 16.95 11.22
N ASP A 104 -1.77 17.66 12.16
CA ASP A 104 -2.61 18.83 11.87
C ASP A 104 -1.79 19.96 11.22
N GLU A 105 -0.55 20.20 11.68
CA GLU A 105 0.36 21.18 11.07
C GLU A 105 0.65 20.83 9.60
N VAL A 106 0.97 19.56 9.34
CA VAL A 106 1.45 19.10 8.04
C VAL A 106 0.32 18.91 7.02
N PHE A 107 -0.86 18.45 7.46
CA PHE A 107 -1.97 18.12 6.57
C PHE A 107 -3.12 19.14 6.61
N SER A 108 -2.85 20.38 7.03
CA SER A 108 -3.84 21.44 7.04
C SER A 108 -4.12 22.02 5.64
N GLY A 109 -5.38 22.36 5.38
CA GLY A 109 -5.79 23.04 4.14
C GLY A 109 -5.53 22.23 2.88
N SER A 110 -4.79 22.80 1.93
CA SER A 110 -4.47 22.16 0.65
C SER A 110 -3.46 21.02 0.78
N GLU A 111 -2.69 20.96 1.86
CA GLU A 111 -1.66 19.93 2.07
C GLU A 111 -2.25 18.54 2.32
N ILE A 112 -3.54 18.44 2.64
CA ILE A 112 -4.26 17.17 2.83
C ILE A 112 -4.15 16.25 1.59
N VAL A 113 -3.97 16.82 0.40
CA VAL A 113 -3.80 16.06 -0.85
C VAL A 113 -2.54 15.19 -0.83
N HIS A 114 -1.54 15.56 -0.03
CA HIS A 114 -0.29 14.81 0.11
C HIS A 114 -0.41 13.64 1.10
N LEU A 115 -1.44 13.61 1.96
CA LEU A 115 -1.68 12.51 2.92
C LEU A 115 -1.68 11.16 2.21
N TYR A 116 -2.31 11.13 1.05
CA TYR A 116 -2.37 9.94 0.22
C TYR A 116 -1.00 9.37 -0.16
N ALA A 117 -0.12 10.23 -0.68
CA ALA A 117 1.22 9.85 -1.10
C ALA A 117 2.07 9.40 0.10
N VAL A 118 1.89 10.04 1.26
CA VAL A 118 2.57 9.67 2.49
C VAL A 118 2.14 8.29 2.98
N VAL A 119 0.83 8.02 3.02
CA VAL A 119 0.32 6.70 3.43
C VAL A 119 0.81 5.61 2.46
N LYS A 120 0.79 5.87 1.15
CA LYS A 120 1.37 4.95 0.15
C LYS A 120 2.83 4.65 0.46
N PHE A 121 3.66 5.70 0.62
CA PHE A 121 5.08 5.55 0.95
C PHE A 121 5.31 4.71 2.21
N VAL A 122 4.51 4.94 3.26
CA VAL A 122 4.61 4.16 4.51
C VAL A 122 4.27 2.69 4.29
N LEU A 123 3.22 2.39 3.53
CA LEU A 123 2.83 1.01 3.24
C LEU A 123 3.87 0.29 2.36
N GLU A 124 4.46 0.98 1.39
CA GLU A 124 5.52 0.45 0.54
C GLU A 124 6.78 0.13 1.34
N ALA A 125 7.24 1.06 2.18
CA ALA A 125 8.40 0.85 3.02
C ALA A 125 8.23 -0.35 3.96
N ASN A 126 7.01 -0.60 4.44
CA ASN A 126 6.72 -1.69 5.39
C ASN A 126 6.38 -3.04 4.74
N TYR A 127 5.72 -3.04 3.59
CA TYR A 127 5.07 -4.23 3.03
C TYR A 127 5.29 -4.40 1.53
N GLY A 128 6.08 -3.55 0.87
CA GLY A 128 6.35 -3.62 -0.57
C GLY A 128 6.78 -5.02 -1.01
N ASP A 129 7.77 -5.60 -0.35
CA ASP A 129 8.27 -6.96 -0.62
C ASP A 129 7.19 -8.03 -0.42
N PHE A 130 6.36 -7.89 0.61
CA PHE A 130 5.25 -8.81 0.86
C PHE A 130 4.23 -8.76 -0.26
N PHE A 131 3.83 -7.57 -0.71
CA PHE A 131 2.90 -7.42 -1.82
C PHE A 131 3.47 -7.98 -3.12
N VAL A 132 4.77 -7.77 -3.39
CA VAL A 132 5.46 -8.34 -4.55
C VAL A 132 5.46 -9.88 -4.49
N MET A 133 5.76 -10.44 -3.32
CA MET A 133 5.80 -11.88 -3.11
C MET A 133 4.40 -12.49 -3.26
N ALA A 134 3.40 -11.94 -2.58
CA ALA A 134 2.01 -12.41 -2.62
C ALA A 134 1.42 -12.34 -4.04
N ALA A 135 1.72 -11.27 -4.79
CA ALA A 135 1.36 -11.14 -6.19
C ALA A 135 1.97 -12.23 -7.09
N SER A 136 3.19 -12.70 -6.76
CA SER A 136 3.89 -13.75 -7.53
C SER A 136 3.23 -15.11 -7.36
N PHE A 137 2.90 -15.49 -6.12
CA PHE A 137 2.21 -16.75 -5.82
C PHE A 137 0.82 -16.84 -6.48
N MET A 138 0.14 -15.71 -6.64
CA MET A 138 -1.17 -15.65 -7.30
C MET A 138 -1.03 -15.76 -8.83
N SER A 139 0.04 -15.22 -9.41
CA SER A 139 0.30 -15.28 -10.85
C SER A 139 0.68 -16.68 -11.33
N GLU A 140 1.42 -17.44 -10.51
CA GLU A 140 1.80 -18.84 -10.82
C GLU A 140 0.60 -19.81 -10.79
N ARG A 141 -0.51 -19.43 -10.16
CA ARG A 141 -1.76 -20.21 -10.12
C ARG A 141 -2.73 -19.87 -11.25
N ALA A 142 -2.42 -18.91 -12.13
CA ALA A 142 -3.22 -18.70 -13.33
C ALA A 142 -3.11 -19.96 -14.20
N PRO A 143 -4.22 -20.63 -14.57
CA PRO A 143 -4.15 -21.79 -15.45
C PRO A 143 -3.45 -21.35 -16.73
N GLN A 144 -2.31 -21.99 -17.02
CA GLN A 144 -1.70 -21.92 -18.33
C GLN A 144 -2.76 -22.42 -19.31
N ASN A 145 -3.30 -21.50 -20.09
CA ASN A 145 -4.24 -21.82 -21.16
C ASN A 145 -3.56 -22.90 -22.01
N PRO A 146 -4.05 -24.15 -22.06
CA PRO A 146 -3.48 -25.12 -22.97
C PRO A 146 -3.68 -24.55 -24.36
N GLU A 147 -2.58 -24.35 -25.08
CA GLU A 147 -2.55 -24.02 -26.49
C GLU A 147 -3.63 -24.81 -27.21
N ALA A 148 -4.55 -24.10 -27.86
CA ALA A 148 -5.53 -24.70 -28.74
C ALA A 148 -4.76 -25.51 -29.79
N GLU A 149 -4.89 -26.84 -29.74
CA GLU A 149 -4.43 -27.73 -30.80
C GLU A 149 -4.95 -27.19 -32.13
N PRO A 150 -4.08 -26.97 -33.13
CA PRO A 150 -4.55 -26.63 -34.46
C PRO A 150 -5.37 -27.80 -35.01
N GLU A 151 -6.64 -27.54 -35.33
CA GLU A 151 -7.52 -28.48 -36.02
C GLU A 151 -6.77 -29.09 -37.23
N ALA A 152 -6.65 -30.42 -37.22
CA ALA A 152 -6.12 -31.16 -38.35
C ALA A 152 -6.99 -30.91 -39.59
N PRO A 153 -6.41 -30.67 -40.78
CA PRO A 153 -7.18 -30.48 -42.00
C PRO A 153 -7.94 -31.77 -42.33
N ALA A 154 -9.25 -31.65 -42.50
CA ALA A 154 -10.11 -32.75 -42.93
C ALA A 154 -9.64 -33.29 -44.29
N ALA A 155 -9.48 -34.62 -44.36
CA ALA A 155 -9.14 -35.38 -45.56
C ALA A 155 -10.36 -35.64 -46.45
#